data_AF-A0A3B1A1I4-F1
#
_entry.id   AF-A0A3B1A1I4-F1
#
_cell.length_a   1.000
_cell.length_b   1.000
_cell.length_c   1.000
_cell.angle_alpha   90.00
_cell.angle_beta   90.00
_cell.angle_gamma   90.00
#
_symmetry.space_group_name_H-M   'P 1'
#
loop_
_entity.id
_entity.type
_entity.pdbx_description
1 polymer ?
#
loop_
_entity_poly.entity_id
_entity_poly.type
_entity_poly.pdbx_seq_one_letter_code
_entity_poly.pdbx_strand_id
1 'polypeptide(L)' 'MQLKKTRQGPRNIRRQLAAATCSLLAGASHAGSLIASGDNWKIDSALLIYAEKDRVSLAEGILSISKEI' A
#
# COMPACT_ATOMS: atom_id res chain seq x y z
N MET A 1 19.39 15.73 -33.37
CA MET A 1 18.19 16.11 -32.60
C MET A 1 18.63 16.38 -31.16
N GLN A 2 18.41 17.59 -30.65
CA GLN A 2 18.83 17.97 -29.28
C GLN A 2 17.71 17.61 -28.29
N LEU A 3 17.98 16.70 -27.35
CA LEU A 3 17.03 16.31 -26.30
C LEU A 3 16.90 17.46 -25.30
N LYS A 4 15.74 18.12 -25.31
CA LYS A 4 15.41 19.25 -24.43
C LYS A 4 15.29 18.76 -22.99
N LYS A 5 16.36 18.93 -22.20
CA LYS A 5 16.39 18.59 -20.77
C LYS A 5 15.44 19.50 -19.99
N THR A 6 14.26 18.99 -19.65
CA THR A 6 13.30 19.65 -18.77
C THR A 6 13.93 19.75 -17.37
N ARG A 7 14.24 20.98 -16.93
CA ARG A 7 14.67 21.24 -15.54
C ARG A 7 13.46 20.99 -14.64
N GLN A 8 13.40 19.83 -14.00
CA GLN A 8 12.42 19.56 -12.95
C GLN A 8 12.77 20.47 -11.77
N GLY A 9 11.85 21.38 -11.42
CA GLY A 9 11.95 22.19 -10.21
C GLY A 9 12.03 21.31 -8.95
N PRO A 10 12.47 21.86 -7.81
CA PRO A 10 12.69 21.09 -6.59
C PRO A 10 11.41 20.33 -6.21
N ARG A 11 11.47 19.00 -6.28
CA ARG A 11 10.34 18.12 -5.95
C ARG A 11 10.14 18.18 -4.45
N ASN A 12 8.97 18.65 -4.02
CA ASN A 12 8.64 18.70 -2.60
C ASN A 12 8.27 17.28 -2.12
N ILE A 13 9.31 16.49 -1.85
CA ILE A 13 9.28 15.06 -1.54
C ILE A 13 8.37 14.76 -0.34
N ARG A 14 8.34 15.63 0.68
CA ARG A 14 7.47 15.47 1.86
C ARG A 14 5.99 15.44 1.49
N ARG A 15 5.57 16.31 0.58
CA ARG A 15 4.18 16.37 0.10
C ARG A 15 3.85 15.15 -0.77
N GLN A 16 4.79 14.69 -1.59
CA GLN A 16 4.59 13.50 -2.43
C GLN A 16 4.48 12.23 -1.58
N LEU A 17 5.31 12.09 -0.55
CA LEU A 17 5.22 11.01 0.43
C LEU A 17 3.91 11.03 1.19
N ALA A 18 3.51 12.19 1.72
CA ALA A 18 2.23 12.32 2.44
C ALA A 18 1.04 11.94 1.54
N ALA A 19 1.03 12.42 0.28
CA ALA A 19 -0.01 12.07 -0.68
C ALA A 19 -0.02 10.55 -1.00
N ALA A 20 1.15 9.93 -1.16
CA ALA A 20 1.25 8.49 -1.40
C ALA A 20 0.75 7.68 -0.21
N THR A 21 1.13 8.04 1.02
CA THR A 21 0.67 7.38 2.25
C THR A 21 -0.83 7.53 2.44
N CYS A 22 -1.37 8.74 2.26
CA CYS A 22 -2.82 8.97 2.36
C CYS A 22 -3.59 8.19 1.29
N SER A 23 -3.06 8.10 0.06
CA SER A 23 -3.69 7.34 -1.03
C SER A 23 -3.69 5.84 -0.74
N LEU A 24 -2.59 5.30 -0.21
CA LEU A 24 -2.50 3.89 0.20
C LEU A 24 -3.49 3.58 1.34
N LEU A 25 -3.56 4.45 2.35
CA LEU A 25 -4.45 4.26 3.49
C LEU A 25 -5.93 4.34 3.09
N ALA A 26 -6.29 5.25 2.19
CA ALA A 26 -7.65 5.34 1.63
C ALA A 26 -8.01 4.16 0.73
N GLY A 27 -7.03 3.52 0.08
CA GLY A 27 -7.26 2.27 -0.67
C GLY A 27 -7.58 1.09 0.24
N ALA A 28 -6.94 1.00 1.41
CA ALA A 28 -7.13 -0.10 2.36
C ALA A 28 -8.52 -0.12 3.03
N SER A 29 -9.20 1.03 3.17
CA SER A 29 -10.52 1.10 3.82
C SER A 29 -11.67 0.51 3.00
N HIS A 30 -11.49 0.30 1.69
CA HIS A 30 -12.52 -0.29 0.83
C HIS A 30 -12.67 -1.81 0.98
N ALA A 31 -11.74 -2.48 1.68
CA ALA A 31 -11.82 -3.93 1.92
C ALA A 31 -13.07 -4.33 2.72
N GLY A 32 -13.56 -3.47 3.62
CA GLY A 32 -14.77 -3.74 4.41
C GLY A 32 -16.08 -3.70 3.61
N SER A 33 -16.12 -2.97 2.48
CA SER A 33 -17.33 -2.86 1.65
C SER A 33 -17.58 -4.07 0.76
N LEU A 34 -16.53 -4.83 0.40
CA LEU A 34 -16.64 -6.02 -0.44
C LEU A 34 -17.30 -7.20 0.31
N ILE A 35 -17.08 -7.29 1.63
CA ILE A 35 -17.67 -8.32 2.51
C ILE A 35 -19.20 -8.16 2.63
N ALA A 36 -19.71 -6.93 2.50
CA ALA A 36 -21.14 -6.66 2.61
C ALA A 36 -21.96 -7.03 1.35
N SER A 37 -21.31 -7.43 0.25
CA SER A 37 -21.95 -7.64 -1.05
C SER A 37 -22.52 -9.05 -1.26
N GLY A 38 -22.57 -9.91 -0.23
CA GLY A 38 -23.24 -11.22 -0.29
C GLY A 38 -22.51 -12.31 -1.06
N ASP A 39 -21.39 -12.00 -1.70
CA ASP A 39 -20.46 -13.00 -2.22
C ASP A 39 -19.64 -13.58 -1.06
N ASN A 40 -19.55 -14.91 -0.93
CA ASN A 40 -18.76 -15.63 0.09
C ASN A 40 -17.25 -15.50 -0.14
N TRP A 41 -16.72 -14.28 0.00
CA TRP A 41 -15.28 -14.02 -0.04
C TRP A 41 -14.65 -14.39 1.30
N LYS A 42 -13.67 -15.30 1.29
CA LYS A 42 -12.80 -15.58 2.42
C LYS A 42 -11.56 -14.71 2.30
N ILE A 43 -11.39 -13.81 3.29
CA ILE A 43 -10.27 -12.89 3.36
C ILE A 43 -9.47 -13.24 4.62
N ASP A 44 -8.28 -13.79 4.43
CA ASP A 44 -7.34 -14.07 5.51
C ASP A 44 -6.21 -13.04 5.44
N SER A 45 -5.94 -12.37 6.56
CA SER A 45 -4.86 -11.38 6.67
C SER A 45 -3.88 -11.78 7.76
N ALA A 46 -2.59 -11.71 7.47
CA ALA A 46 -1.52 -11.89 8.45
C ALA A 46 -0.52 -10.73 8.36
N LEU A 47 0.16 -10.44 9.47
CA LEU A 47 1.20 -9.42 9.53
C LEU A 47 2.51 -10.08 9.95
N LEU A 48 3.50 -10.06 9.06
CA LEU A 48 4.84 -10.53 9.34
C LEU A 48 5.68 -9.36 9.86
N ILE A 49 6.18 -9.48 11.09
CA ILE A 49 7.07 -8.49 11.69
C ILE A 49 8.45 -9.13 11.83
N TYR A 50 9.43 -8.57 11.12
CA TYR A 50 10.83 -8.88 11.31
C TYR A 50 11.53 -7.66 11.91
N ALA A 51 12.10 -7.82 13.10
CA ALA A 51 12.83 -6.75 13.76
C ALA A 51 14.15 -7.29 14.29
N GLU A 52 15.25 -6.70 13.82
CA GLU A 52 16.59 -6.95 14.34
C GLU A 52 17.10 -5.68 15.03
N LYS A 53 17.59 -5.85 16.25
CA LYS A 53 18.07 -4.74 17.08
C LYS A 53 19.21 -3.98 16.37
N ASP A 54 19.11 -2.65 16.36
CA ASP A 54 20.10 -1.72 15.81
C ASP A 54 20.39 -1.86 14.29
N ARG A 55 19.54 -2.59 13.55
CA ARG A 55 19.69 -2.78 12.10
C ARG A 55 18.43 -2.43 11.34
N VAL A 56 17.49 -3.37 11.23
CA VAL A 56 16.36 -3.28 10.30
C VAL A 56 15.07 -3.67 11.00
N SER A 57 14.00 -2.96 10.65
CA SER A 57 12.64 -3.33 10.97
C SER A 57 11.85 -3.38 9.67
N LEU A 58 11.18 -4.50 9.44
CA LEU A 58 10.33 -4.75 8.29
C LEU A 58 8.97 -5.24 8.79
N ALA A 59 7.92 -4.62 8.28
CA ALA A 59 6.56 -5.08 8.47
C ALA A 59 5.98 -5.36 7.09
N GLU A 60 5.56 -6.61 6.86
CA GLU A 60 4.96 -7.03 5.60
C GLU A 60 3.55 -7.56 5.88
N GLY A 61 2.56 -6.96 5.24
CA GLY A 61 1.18 -7.44 5.27
C GLY A 61 0.99 -8.52 4.21
N ILE A 62 0.52 -9.70 4.63
CA ILE A 62 0.15 -10.79 3.74
C ILE A 62 -1.37 -10.84 3.69
N LEU A 63 -1.94 -10.65 2.50
CA LEU A 63 -3.37 -10.81 2.25
C LEU A 63 -3.61 -12.03 1.35
N SER A 64 -4.47 -12.94 1.80
CA SER A 64 -5.03 -14.01 1.00
C SER A 64 -6.51 -13.73 0.77
N ILE A 65 -6.92 -13.70 -0.49
CA ILE A 65 -8.30 -13.45 -0.89
C ILE A 65 -8.72 -14.63 -1.77
N SER A 66 -9.69 -15.39 -1.28
CA SER A 66 -10.26 -16.54 -1.99
C SER A 66 -11.77 -16.36 -2.12
N LYS A 67 -12.30 -16.62 -3.32
CA LYS A 67 -13.74 -16.68 -3.55
C LYS A 67 -14.18 -18.14 -3.42
N GLU A 68 -15.08 -18.43 -2.49
CA GLU A 68 -15.72 -19.75 -2.43
C GLU A 68 -16.70 -19.86 -3.60
N ILE A 69 -16.51 -20.89 -4.45
CA ILE A 69 -17.36 -21.21 -5.61
C ILE A 69 -18.49 -22.13 -5.15
#